data_AF-A0A0A8L0T0-F1
#
_entry.id   AF-A0A0A8L0T0-F1
#
_cell.length_a   1.000
_cell.length_b   1.000
_cell.length_c   1.000
_cell.angle_alpha   90.00
_cell.angle_beta   90.00
_cell.angle_gamma   90.00
#
_symmetry.space_group_name_H-M   'P 1'
#
loop_
_entity.id
_entity.type
_entity.pdbx_description
1 polymer ?
#
loop_
_entity_poly.entity_id
_entity_poly.type
_entity_poly.pdbx_seq_one_letter_code
_entity_poly.pdbx_strand_id
1 'polypeptide(L)'
;MRRVAKKVQKTQSRTLFDLKCVRLKNSVTTTATDEVIDLTLEDEIDGVEDSVQEGDVSVSSTPPVLSAVQEVKIDEKVEQRQDLLVQFPAKTAVAEPVQRQAASVAAGTGQKRVARKRTMEWFKKLSFTDITVVVDAFNCDKEPDIDLYFLSHFHADHYGGLKKSWCNGTTIYTSVYTANLVKWKFKVNQCTLVGLSLNEWHDVSEDVRVILLDANHCPGAVIFLFHEQRKNNFVLHTGDFRANERIVDEVNSLIRGNSLSIIYLDTTYLNPHFKFPDLSKVCEVTADFASILVENGLNNYLNRSSKQRSISQYLGFSQIKPILFVVLSYSIGKEHLAIAIAKRLKSQLYIPHTKYQLVKQYLSWFPEGLLTTDHNSSNVHLVSMHTDLEKYLSQLSNMFDSIVVFKPTGWTFSNQYDKSYTLWEDCKREKWVDETLSSETPFTIDHFKNQRRSQGRVYHFNVPYSEHSSFKDLSLFSTKLKWDKMIPTVNLSQYREMDRWFKIWKEYQNNE
;
A
#
# COMPACT_ATOMS: atom_id res chain seq x y z
N MET A 1 -44.15 29.57 -41.76
CA MET A 1 -43.72 29.91 -43.13
C MET A 1 -42.33 30.54 -43.07
N ARG A 2 -41.38 29.94 -43.81
CA ARG A 2 -40.09 30.44 -44.38
C ARG A 2 -39.17 31.30 -43.47
N ARG A 3 -38.05 30.75 -42.97
CA ARG A 3 -36.67 30.69 -43.59
C ARG A 3 -36.04 32.10 -43.71
N VAL A 4 -34.83 32.37 -43.23
CA VAL A 4 -33.55 31.88 -43.79
C VAL A 4 -32.42 31.87 -42.75
N ALA A 5 -31.56 30.86 -42.87
CA ALA A 5 -30.34 30.57 -42.11
C ALA A 5 -29.09 31.34 -42.59
N LYS A 6 -28.06 31.45 -41.74
CA LYS A 6 -26.64 31.35 -42.13
C LYS A 6 -25.75 30.93 -40.95
N LYS A 7 -24.64 30.28 -41.29
CA LYS A 7 -23.83 29.30 -40.54
C LYS A 7 -22.36 29.72 -40.64
N VAL A 8 -21.61 29.79 -39.52
CA VAL A 8 -20.12 29.77 -39.45
C VAL A 8 -19.76 29.25 -38.03
N GLN A 9 -19.45 27.96 -37.81
CA GLN A 9 -18.17 27.24 -37.90
C GLN A 9 -16.99 27.72 -37.02
N LYS A 10 -16.65 26.85 -36.05
CA LYS A 10 -15.32 26.44 -35.50
C LYS A 10 -14.35 27.50 -34.94
N THR A 11 -14.06 27.34 -33.63
CA THR A 11 -12.70 27.08 -33.12
C THR A 11 -12.76 26.50 -31.70
N GLN A 12 -12.46 25.21 -31.55
CA GLN A 12 -12.06 24.58 -30.28
C GLN A 12 -10.56 24.29 -30.38
N SER A 13 -9.76 24.88 -29.49
CA SER A 13 -8.35 24.56 -29.31
C SER A 13 -8.22 23.44 -28.27
N ARG A 14 -7.90 22.23 -28.76
CA ARG A 14 -7.37 21.11 -27.96
C ARG A 14 -5.90 20.96 -28.30
N THR A 15 -5.03 21.15 -27.32
CA THR A 15 -3.61 20.79 -27.38
C THR A 15 -3.44 19.31 -27.04
N LEU A 16 -3.17 18.49 -28.05
CA LEU A 16 -2.72 17.10 -27.94
C LEU A 16 -1.19 17.09 -28.15
N PHE A 17 -0.46 16.51 -27.21
CA PHE A 17 0.98 16.24 -27.33
C PHE A 17 1.20 14.98 -28.16
N ASP A 18 1.90 15.15 -29.30
CA ASP A 18 2.37 14.08 -30.19
C ASP A 18 3.57 13.34 -29.59
N LEU A 19 3.47 12.00 -29.50
CA LEU A 19 4.60 11.10 -29.32
C LEU A 19 5.00 10.52 -30.68
N LYS A 20 6.11 10.99 -31.23
CA LYS A 20 6.71 10.45 -32.46
C LYS A 20 7.40 9.11 -32.19
N CYS A 21 6.87 8.05 -32.79
CA CYS A 21 7.55 6.77 -33.01
C CYS A 21 8.77 6.95 -33.92
N VAL A 22 9.96 6.57 -33.42
CA VAL A 22 11.17 6.38 -34.22
C VAL A 22 11.21 4.92 -34.66
N ARG A 23 11.09 4.69 -35.98
CA ARG A 23 11.15 3.38 -36.63
C ARG A 23 12.58 3.19 -37.15
N LEU A 24 13.40 2.40 -36.46
CA LEU A 24 14.72 2.01 -36.94
C LEU A 24 14.58 0.82 -37.89
N LYS A 25 15.01 1.03 -39.14
CA LYS A 25 15.25 -0.02 -40.14
C LYS A 25 16.65 -0.58 -39.89
N ASN A 26 16.76 -1.88 -39.66
CA ASN A 26 18.02 -2.60 -39.86
C ASN A 26 17.79 -3.69 -40.90
N SER A 27 18.46 -3.51 -42.04
CA SER A 27 18.68 -4.50 -43.09
C SER A 27 19.76 -5.48 -42.64
N VAL A 28 19.50 -6.77 -42.70
CA VAL A 28 20.56 -7.79 -42.70
C VAL A 28 20.26 -8.74 -43.86
N THR A 29 21.14 -8.66 -44.86
CA THR A 29 21.33 -9.62 -45.94
C THR A 29 21.95 -10.90 -45.39
N THR A 30 21.29 -12.04 -45.57
CA THR A 30 21.88 -13.37 -45.37
C THR A 30 21.93 -14.07 -46.72
N THR A 31 23.14 -14.25 -47.25
CA THR A 31 23.46 -15.18 -48.33
C THR A 31 23.58 -16.58 -47.76
N ALA A 32 22.92 -17.52 -48.43
CA ALA A 32 23.00 -18.96 -48.22
C ALA A 32 24.37 -19.51 -48.63
N THR A 33 24.77 -20.61 -47.97
CA THR A 33 25.46 -21.74 -48.61
C THR A 33 25.19 -22.99 -47.78
N ASP A 34 24.77 -24.01 -48.50
CA ASP A 34 24.49 -25.37 -48.10
C ASP A 34 25.72 -26.09 -47.52
N GLU A 35 25.48 -27.05 -46.62
CA GLU A 35 26.18 -28.33 -46.73
C GLU A 35 25.32 -29.46 -46.15
N VAL A 36 25.05 -30.40 -47.06
CA VAL A 36 24.33 -31.65 -46.90
C VAL A 36 25.34 -32.70 -46.42
N ILE A 37 25.05 -33.40 -45.32
CA ILE A 37 25.58 -34.75 -45.11
C ILE A 37 24.42 -35.63 -44.66
N ASP A 38 24.00 -36.45 -45.61
CA ASP A 38 23.15 -37.61 -45.50
C ASP A 38 24.01 -38.81 -45.11
N LEU A 39 23.62 -39.54 -44.06
CA LEU A 39 24.00 -40.93 -43.84
C LEU A 39 22.83 -41.64 -43.16
N THR A 40 22.03 -42.27 -44.01
CA THR A 40 21.18 -43.41 -43.72
C THR A 40 21.97 -44.56 -43.09
N LEU A 41 21.34 -45.30 -42.19
CA LEU A 41 21.49 -46.76 -42.09
C LEU A 41 20.27 -47.32 -41.35
N GLU A 42 19.57 -48.18 -42.08
CA GLU A 42 18.44 -49.01 -41.68
C GLU A 42 18.91 -50.12 -40.73
N ASP A 43 18.02 -50.61 -39.87
CA ASP A 43 17.88 -52.04 -39.64
C ASP A 43 16.50 -52.33 -39.03
N GLU A 44 15.74 -53.14 -39.76
CA GLU A 44 14.51 -53.83 -39.36
C GLU A 44 14.81 -54.86 -38.25
N ILE A 45 13.79 -55.24 -37.46
CA ILE A 45 13.45 -56.65 -37.19
C ILE A 45 12.06 -56.72 -36.51
N ASP A 46 11.33 -57.74 -36.96
CA ASP A 46 9.94 -58.11 -36.80
C ASP A 46 9.37 -58.30 -35.38
N GLY A 47 8.08 -57.97 -35.28
CA GLY A 47 6.99 -58.95 -35.07
C GLY A 47 6.84 -59.60 -33.69
N VAL A 48 5.65 -59.42 -33.08
CA VAL A 48 4.72 -60.48 -32.64
C VAL A 48 3.41 -59.81 -32.20
N GLU A 49 2.33 -60.14 -32.89
CA GLU A 49 0.95 -59.97 -32.41
C GLU A 49 0.66 -61.01 -31.32
N ASP A 50 -0.06 -60.65 -30.26
CA ASP A 50 -1.19 -61.48 -29.87
C ASP A 50 -2.20 -60.73 -29.00
N SER A 51 -3.44 -61.17 -29.18
CA SER A 51 -4.67 -60.60 -28.65
C SER A 51 -5.19 -61.44 -27.47
N VAL A 52 -6.27 -60.97 -26.84
CA VAL A 52 -7.29 -61.70 -26.04
C VAL A 52 -7.44 -61.28 -24.56
N GLN A 53 -8.53 -60.54 -24.36
CA GLN A 53 -9.63 -60.63 -23.36
C GLN A 53 -9.44 -61.02 -21.88
N GLU A 54 -10.08 -60.16 -21.07
CA GLU A 54 -11.00 -60.39 -19.93
C GLU A 54 -10.63 -61.26 -18.73
N GLY A 55 -10.79 -60.67 -17.54
CA GLY A 55 -10.92 -61.39 -16.27
C GLY A 55 -10.86 -60.48 -15.04
N ASP A 56 -12.02 -60.06 -14.53
CA ASP A 56 -12.21 -59.50 -13.18
C ASP A 56 -11.73 -60.48 -12.09
N VAL A 57 -10.92 -60.05 -11.10
CA VAL A 57 -11.06 -60.41 -9.67
C VAL A 57 -10.32 -59.39 -8.76
N SER A 58 -11.16 -58.72 -7.96
CA SER A 58 -11.05 -58.15 -6.60
C SER A 58 -9.79 -58.23 -5.68
N VAL A 59 -9.62 -57.12 -4.94
CA VAL A 59 -9.13 -56.86 -3.55
C VAL A 59 -7.62 -56.81 -3.20
N SER A 60 -7.29 -55.73 -2.48
CA SER A 60 -6.32 -55.64 -1.36
C SER A 60 -4.85 -55.42 -1.69
N SER A 61 -4.34 -54.22 -1.38
CA SER A 61 -3.43 -54.00 -0.23
C SER A 61 -2.80 -52.60 -0.28
N THR A 62 -2.82 -51.92 0.87
CA THR A 62 -2.10 -50.67 1.15
C THR A 62 -0.58 -50.89 1.23
N PRO A 63 0.22 -49.84 0.96
CA PRO A 63 1.51 -49.67 1.63
C PRO A 63 1.68 -48.19 2.12
N PRO A 64 2.75 -47.83 2.87
CA PRO A 64 2.64 -47.62 4.31
C PRO A 64 2.79 -46.14 4.72
N VAL A 65 2.18 -45.82 5.86
CA VAL A 65 2.43 -44.63 6.66
C VAL A 65 3.77 -44.80 7.38
N LEU A 66 4.66 -43.81 7.27
CA LEU A 66 5.71 -43.56 8.25
C LEU A 66 5.43 -42.23 8.96
N SER A 67 5.19 -42.39 10.25
CA SER A 67 4.84 -41.41 11.26
C SER A 67 6.08 -40.73 11.84
N ALA A 68 5.95 -39.44 12.15
CA ALA A 68 6.44 -38.81 13.37
C ALA A 68 5.95 -37.36 13.40
N VAL A 69 4.70 -37.14 13.83
CA VAL A 69 4.23 -35.84 14.31
C VAL A 69 4.27 -35.92 15.82
N GLN A 70 5.16 -35.14 16.43
CA GLN A 70 5.12 -34.91 17.87
C GLN A 70 4.20 -33.70 18.09
N GLU A 71 3.06 -33.97 18.73
CA GLU A 71 2.09 -32.95 19.16
C GLU A 71 2.77 -31.93 20.08
N VAL A 72 2.80 -30.67 19.66
CA VAL A 72 3.09 -29.55 20.56
C VAL A 72 1.75 -28.98 20.99
N LYS A 73 1.44 -29.17 22.28
CA LYS A 73 0.34 -28.51 22.99
C LYS A 73 0.48 -27.00 22.88
N ILE A 74 -0.59 -26.34 22.47
CA ILE A 74 -0.73 -24.88 22.49
C ILE A 74 -1.07 -24.51 23.94
N ASP A 75 -0.10 -23.97 24.67
CA ASP A 75 -0.34 -23.29 25.94
C ASP A 75 -0.53 -21.78 25.69
N GLU A 76 -1.67 -21.27 26.14
CA GLU A 76 -1.95 -19.84 26.29
C GLU A 76 -0.93 -19.22 27.26
N LYS A 77 -0.06 -18.35 26.74
CA LYS A 77 0.65 -17.29 27.49
C LYS A 77 1.34 -16.34 26.50
N VAL A 78 0.59 -15.35 26.00
CA VAL A 78 1.14 -14.19 25.32
C VAL A 78 1.25 -13.07 26.36
N GLU A 79 2.32 -13.09 27.14
CA GLU A 79 2.75 -11.92 27.90
C GLU A 79 4.25 -12.02 28.18
N GLN A 80 4.93 -10.88 28.04
CA GLN A 80 6.34 -10.62 28.37
C GLN A 80 7.39 -11.25 27.46
N ARG A 81 7.81 -10.52 26.42
CA ARG A 81 9.23 -10.21 26.10
C ARG A 81 9.33 -8.93 25.26
N GLN A 82 9.01 -7.79 25.86
CA GLN A 82 9.55 -6.51 25.42
C GLN A 82 10.93 -6.37 26.05
N ASP A 83 12.00 -6.70 25.35
CA ASP A 83 13.36 -6.33 25.77
C ASP A 83 14.32 -6.38 24.59
N LEU A 84 14.22 -5.39 23.71
CA LEU A 84 15.33 -4.83 22.93
C LEU A 84 14.98 -3.35 22.60
N LEU A 85 14.66 -2.58 23.64
CA LEU A 85 14.59 -1.12 23.55
C LEU A 85 16.00 -0.55 23.68
N VAL A 86 16.42 0.22 22.68
CA VAL A 86 17.60 1.07 22.78
C VAL A 86 17.29 2.14 23.83
N GLN A 87 17.88 1.99 25.02
CA GLN A 87 17.79 3.00 26.08
C GLN A 87 18.45 4.31 25.60
N PHE A 88 17.69 5.40 25.59
CA PHE A 88 18.22 6.75 25.40
C PHE A 88 18.55 7.34 26.78
N PRO A 89 19.76 7.91 26.98
CA PRO A 89 20.14 8.45 28.28
C PRO A 89 19.39 9.75 28.57
N ALA A 90 18.74 9.81 29.73
CA ALA A 90 18.35 11.05 30.36
C ALA A 90 19.57 11.66 31.07
N LYS A 91 19.93 12.91 30.73
CA LYS A 91 20.26 13.97 31.71
C LYS A 91 20.59 15.31 31.07
N THR A 92 20.07 16.31 31.77
CA THR A 92 20.36 17.74 31.83
C THR A 92 21.85 18.10 31.75
N ALA A 93 22.17 19.07 30.88
CA ALA A 93 23.26 20.03 31.08
C ALA A 93 23.00 21.29 30.25
N VAL A 94 22.94 22.43 30.94
CA VAL A 94 22.94 23.78 30.38
C VAL A 94 24.32 24.05 29.79
N ALA A 95 24.39 24.52 28.54
CA ALA A 95 25.63 25.02 27.94
C ALA A 95 25.35 26.35 27.23
N GLU A 96 26.07 27.38 27.68
CA GLU A 96 26.08 28.75 27.12
C GLU A 96 26.73 28.80 25.72
N PRO A 97 26.41 29.83 24.90
CA PRO A 97 26.86 29.88 23.51
C PRO A 97 28.28 30.43 23.37
N VAL A 98 29.17 29.65 22.75
CA VAL A 98 30.49 30.11 22.29
C VAL A 98 30.34 30.87 20.97
N GLN A 99 30.61 32.18 21.00
CA GLN A 99 30.75 33.03 19.82
C GLN A 99 31.94 32.58 18.96
N ARG A 100 31.70 32.30 17.67
CA ARG A 100 32.76 32.26 16.65
C ARG A 100 32.51 33.38 15.65
N GLN A 101 33.45 34.32 15.58
CA GLN A 101 33.49 35.39 14.59
C GLN A 101 33.72 34.80 13.19
N ALA A 102 32.90 35.25 12.24
CA ALA A 102 32.99 34.91 10.83
C ALA A 102 34.01 35.83 10.12
N ALA A 103 34.90 35.25 9.32
CA ALA A 103 35.70 35.98 8.34
C ALA A 103 34.87 36.19 7.06
N SER A 104 34.79 37.43 6.61
CA SER A 104 34.04 37.88 5.44
C SER A 104 34.80 37.60 4.13
N VAL A 105 34.11 37.07 3.13
CA VAL A 105 34.53 37.16 1.73
C VAL A 105 33.32 37.63 0.92
N ALA A 106 33.44 38.84 0.36
CA ALA A 106 32.46 39.45 -0.51
C ALA A 106 32.65 38.98 -1.96
N ALA A 107 31.56 38.60 -2.64
CA ALA A 107 31.34 38.87 -4.06
C ALA A 107 29.97 38.35 -4.53
N GLY A 108 29.28 39.17 -5.32
CA GLY A 108 28.23 38.72 -6.25
C GLY A 108 26.82 39.21 -5.94
N THR A 109 26.47 40.41 -6.38
CA THR A 109 25.09 40.91 -6.45
C THR A 109 24.31 40.18 -7.55
N GLY A 110 23.94 38.93 -7.29
CA GLY A 110 22.80 38.30 -7.94
C GLY A 110 21.55 38.68 -7.15
N GLN A 111 20.59 39.37 -7.78
CA GLN A 111 19.26 39.56 -7.19
C GLN A 111 18.66 38.19 -6.88
N LYS A 112 18.79 37.75 -5.63
CA LYS A 112 18.14 36.54 -5.13
C LYS A 112 16.65 36.76 -5.30
N ARG A 113 16.01 35.98 -6.18
CA ARG A 113 14.55 35.84 -6.19
C ARG A 113 14.13 35.59 -4.75
N VAL A 114 13.38 36.53 -4.17
CA VAL A 114 12.83 36.38 -2.83
C VAL A 114 11.99 35.12 -2.85
N ALA A 115 12.40 34.11 -2.08
CA ALA A 115 11.66 32.87 -1.99
C ALA A 115 10.26 33.19 -1.47
N ARG A 116 9.23 32.78 -2.20
CA ARG A 116 7.84 32.98 -1.80
C ARG A 116 7.60 32.23 -0.47
N LYS A 117 7.13 32.95 0.55
CA LYS A 117 6.79 32.39 1.86
C LYS A 117 5.80 31.23 1.69
N ARG A 118 6.11 30.06 2.24
CA ARG A 118 5.24 28.87 2.25
C ARG A 118 4.42 28.88 3.55
N THR A 119 3.23 29.44 3.48
CA THR A 119 2.30 29.50 4.61
C THR A 119 1.76 28.11 4.95
N MET A 120 1.71 27.79 6.24
CA MET A 120 1.11 26.57 6.74
C MET A 120 -0.41 26.63 6.65
N GLU A 121 -1.03 25.55 6.22
CA GLU A 121 -2.49 25.45 6.15
C GLU A 121 -3.09 25.28 7.55
N TRP A 122 -4.26 25.89 7.77
CA TRP A 122 -4.87 25.98 9.10
C TRP A 122 -5.25 24.60 9.69
N PHE A 123 -5.66 23.65 8.85
CA PHE A 123 -6.09 22.32 9.28
C PHE A 123 -4.93 21.39 9.66
N LYS A 124 -3.68 21.84 9.47
CA LYS A 124 -2.47 21.15 9.91
C LYS A 124 -2.07 21.54 11.34
N LYS A 125 -2.76 22.53 11.94
CA LYS A 125 -2.48 23.06 13.28
C LYS A 125 -3.57 22.64 14.26
N LEU A 126 -3.17 22.02 15.36
CA LEU A 126 -4.04 21.61 16.46
C LEU A 126 -3.70 22.47 17.67
N SER A 127 -4.63 23.34 18.06
CA SER A 127 -4.46 24.26 19.19
C SER A 127 -5.15 23.74 20.43
N PHE A 128 -4.39 23.64 21.51
CA PHE A 128 -4.83 23.36 22.87
C PHE A 128 -4.61 24.61 23.74
N THR A 129 -4.95 24.54 25.03
CA THR A 129 -4.87 25.69 25.94
C THR A 129 -3.47 26.23 26.13
N ASP A 130 -2.48 25.34 26.26
CA ASP A 130 -1.09 25.67 26.59
C ASP A 130 -0.13 25.51 25.40
N ILE A 131 -0.47 24.66 24.43
CA ILE A 131 0.38 24.38 23.26
C ILE A 131 -0.40 24.40 21.94
N THR A 132 0.31 24.64 20.85
CA THR A 132 -0.15 24.31 19.49
C THR A 132 0.83 23.34 18.85
N VAL A 133 0.29 22.27 18.27
CA VAL A 133 1.08 21.25 17.57
C VAL A 133 0.74 21.25 16.08
N VAL A 134 1.69 20.76 15.28
CA VAL A 134 1.52 20.64 13.83
C VAL A 134 1.60 19.19 13.41
N VAL A 135 0.71 18.75 12.54
CA VAL A 135 0.72 17.37 11.99
C VAL A 135 0.99 17.44 10.48
N ASP A 136 2.00 16.69 10.00
CA ASP A 136 2.28 16.49 8.57
C ASP A 136 2.46 17.76 7.74
N ALA A 137 3.19 18.76 8.25
CA ALA A 137 3.49 20.01 7.55
C ALA A 137 4.96 20.44 7.67
N PHE A 138 5.85 19.68 7.04
CA PHE A 138 7.30 19.91 7.11
C PHE A 138 7.85 20.81 5.97
N ASN A 139 7.01 21.17 4.99
CA ASN A 139 7.37 22.00 3.83
C ASN A 139 6.89 23.46 3.93
N CYS A 140 6.62 23.92 5.14
CA CYS A 140 6.19 25.29 5.42
C CYS A 140 7.33 26.12 6.02
N ASP A 141 7.19 27.43 6.10
CA ASP A 141 8.13 28.26 6.86
C ASP A 141 7.90 28.11 8.37
N LYS A 142 8.95 28.32 9.17
CA LYS A 142 8.86 28.26 10.65
C LYS A 142 7.83 29.29 11.14
N GLU A 143 6.96 28.84 12.04
CA GLU A 143 6.12 29.72 12.84
C GLU A 143 6.75 29.91 14.23
N PRO A 144 6.89 31.15 14.72
CA PRO A 144 7.64 31.44 15.94
C PRO A 144 7.14 30.68 17.20
N ASP A 145 5.82 30.49 17.31
CA ASP A 145 5.18 29.97 18.52
C ASP A 145 4.85 28.46 18.44
N ILE A 146 5.36 27.77 17.41
CA ILE A 146 5.10 26.34 17.21
C ILE A 146 6.43 25.60 17.07
N ASP A 147 6.76 24.82 18.08
CA ASP A 147 7.98 24.01 18.10
C ASP A 147 7.72 22.49 18.09
N LEU A 148 6.46 22.05 18.26
CA LEU A 148 6.09 20.63 18.33
C LEU A 148 5.43 20.16 17.04
N TYR A 149 6.07 19.18 16.39
CA TYR A 149 5.61 18.61 15.13
C TYR A 149 5.33 17.12 15.29
N PHE A 150 4.35 16.62 14.56
CA PHE A 150 3.94 15.23 14.50
C PHE A 150 4.01 14.75 13.06
N LEU A 151 4.55 13.56 12.84
CA LEU A 151 4.53 12.88 11.54
C LEU A 151 3.72 11.60 11.67
N SER A 152 2.58 11.53 10.98
CA SER A 152 1.68 10.37 11.06
C SER A 152 2.28 9.11 10.44
N HIS A 153 2.97 9.24 9.31
CA HIS A 153 3.57 8.11 8.59
C HIS A 153 4.63 8.56 7.57
N PHE A 154 5.30 7.58 6.94
CA PHE A 154 6.43 7.84 6.04
C PHE A 154 6.06 7.84 4.54
N HIS A 155 5.07 8.65 4.13
CA HIS A 155 4.86 9.01 2.71
C HIS A 155 5.25 10.45 2.38
N ALA A 156 5.59 10.70 1.12
CA ALA A 156 6.36 11.87 0.70
C ALA A 156 5.61 13.19 0.74
N ASP A 157 4.31 13.12 0.55
CA ASP A 157 3.34 14.19 0.73
C ASP A 157 3.15 14.59 2.20
N HIS A 158 3.44 13.69 3.16
CA HIS A 158 3.34 13.97 4.59
C HIS A 158 4.67 14.43 5.20
N TYR A 159 5.78 13.73 4.91
CA TYR A 159 7.12 14.15 5.38
C TYR A 159 7.77 15.22 4.51
N GLY A 160 7.12 15.62 3.41
CA GLY A 160 7.67 16.53 2.41
C GLY A 160 8.27 17.77 3.06
N GLY A 161 9.51 18.11 2.70
CA GLY A 161 10.26 19.23 3.30
C GLY A 161 11.28 18.81 4.37
N LEU A 162 11.16 17.61 4.96
CA LEU A 162 12.20 17.07 5.84
C LEU A 162 13.53 16.89 5.10
N LYS A 163 14.60 17.29 5.78
CA LYS A 163 16.00 17.20 5.33
C LYS A 163 16.90 17.30 6.56
N LYS A 164 18.18 16.95 6.43
CA LYS A 164 19.16 17.03 7.52
C LYS A 164 19.11 18.37 8.28
N SER A 165 18.97 19.47 7.55
CA SER A 165 18.95 20.84 8.08
C SER A 165 17.54 21.36 8.44
N TRP A 166 16.52 20.52 8.52
CA TRP A 166 15.17 20.95 8.90
C TRP A 166 15.20 21.39 10.37
N CYS A 167 14.70 22.60 10.66
CA CYS A 167 14.82 23.24 11.98
C CYS A 167 13.60 24.11 12.33
N ASN A 168 12.42 23.77 11.79
CA ASN A 168 11.22 24.57 12.02
C ASN A 168 10.60 24.35 13.40
N GLY A 169 10.92 23.24 14.07
CA GLY A 169 10.51 22.96 15.44
C GLY A 169 11.63 22.29 16.23
N THR A 170 11.44 22.21 17.55
CA THR A 170 12.39 21.58 18.47
C THR A 170 12.24 20.07 18.49
N THR A 171 11.01 19.55 18.30
CA THR A 171 10.69 18.12 18.44
C THR A 171 9.77 17.62 17.34
N ILE A 172 10.07 16.42 16.82
CA ILE A 172 9.20 15.64 15.94
C ILE A 172 8.78 14.36 16.67
N TYR A 173 7.49 14.21 16.94
CA TYR A 173 6.88 13.00 17.47
C TYR A 173 6.32 12.14 16.34
N THR A 174 6.54 10.83 16.41
CA THR A 174 6.03 9.87 15.43
C THR A 174 6.10 8.45 16.00
N SER A 175 5.66 7.44 15.27
CA SER A 175 5.86 6.04 15.69
C SER A 175 7.33 5.63 15.63
N VAL A 176 7.72 4.59 16.37
CA VAL A 176 9.09 4.05 16.37
C VAL A 176 9.57 3.71 14.94
N TYR A 177 8.73 3.05 14.13
CA TYR A 177 9.10 2.70 12.75
C TYR A 177 9.30 3.94 11.87
N THR A 178 8.41 4.92 11.96
CA THR A 178 8.55 6.16 11.19
C THR A 178 9.77 6.97 11.64
N ALA A 179 10.09 6.98 12.94
CA ALA A 179 11.30 7.61 13.45
C ALA A 179 12.57 6.96 12.87
N ASN A 180 12.63 5.62 12.82
CA ASN A 180 13.75 4.90 12.21
C ASN A 180 13.92 5.26 10.73
N LEU A 181 12.81 5.30 9.98
CA LEU A 181 12.79 5.68 8.56
C LEU A 181 13.26 7.13 8.34
N VAL A 182 12.78 8.08 9.14
CA VAL A 182 13.19 9.50 9.09
C VAL A 182 14.67 9.65 9.40
N LYS A 183 15.17 8.99 10.46
CA LYS A 183 16.58 9.02 10.85
C LYS A 183 17.47 8.44 9.75
N TRP A 184 17.08 7.30 9.17
CA TRP A 184 17.80 6.65 8.09
C TRP A 184 17.86 7.51 6.82
N LYS A 185 16.71 8.05 6.38
CA LYS A 185 16.61 8.77 5.10
C LYS A 185 17.12 10.21 5.18
N PHE A 186 16.69 10.97 6.18
CA PHE A 186 16.92 12.41 6.24
C PHE A 186 18.05 12.80 7.17
N LYS A 187 18.41 11.94 8.13
CA LYS A 187 19.46 12.21 9.12
C LYS A 187 19.24 13.56 9.81
N VAL A 188 17.99 13.87 10.15
CA VAL A 188 17.60 15.10 10.85
C VAL A 188 18.45 15.25 12.12
N ASN A 189 19.07 16.42 12.31
CA ASN A 189 19.99 16.64 13.43
C ASN A 189 19.82 18.00 14.13
N GLN A 190 18.87 18.82 13.69
CA GLN A 190 18.58 20.12 14.30
C GLN A 190 17.35 20.08 15.22
N CYS A 191 16.71 18.92 15.37
CA CYS A 191 15.55 18.71 16.22
C CYS A 191 15.63 17.33 16.89
N THR A 192 14.94 17.17 18.00
CA THR A 192 14.75 15.88 18.67
C THR A 192 13.73 15.07 17.87
N LEU A 193 14.07 13.84 17.50
CA LEU A 193 13.15 12.90 16.86
C LEU A 193 12.75 11.85 17.89
N VAL A 194 11.47 11.80 18.23
CA VAL A 194 10.92 10.94 19.29
C VAL A 194 10.00 9.90 18.66
N GLY A 195 10.38 8.62 18.78
CA GLY A 195 9.55 7.49 18.43
C GLY A 195 8.70 7.06 19.64
N LEU A 196 7.40 7.26 19.55
CA LEU A 196 6.43 6.91 20.59
C LEU A 196 5.91 5.48 20.37
N SER A 197 5.71 4.75 21.47
CA SER A 197 5.07 3.43 21.47
C SER A 197 3.58 3.55 21.16
N LEU A 198 3.04 2.55 20.48
CA LEU A 198 1.60 2.41 20.22
C LEU A 198 0.86 2.06 21.52
N ASN A 199 -0.40 2.46 21.61
CA ASN A 199 -1.35 2.08 22.67
C ASN A 199 -0.92 2.48 24.09
N GLU A 200 -0.03 3.46 24.21
CA GLU A 200 0.44 4.04 25.47
C GLU A 200 0.24 5.56 25.45
N TRP A 201 -0.13 6.14 26.59
CA TRP A 201 -0.26 7.59 26.73
C TRP A 201 1.11 8.22 26.97
N HIS A 202 1.43 9.25 26.19
CA HIS A 202 2.67 10.02 26.25
C HIS A 202 2.37 11.49 26.51
N ASP A 203 3.01 12.08 27.51
CA ASP A 203 2.85 13.50 27.81
C ASP A 203 3.59 14.36 26.77
N VAL A 204 2.89 15.36 26.23
CA VAL A 204 3.40 16.30 25.22
C VAL A 204 3.63 17.68 25.84
N SER A 205 2.80 18.04 26.82
CA SER A 205 2.94 19.22 27.69
C SER A 205 2.41 18.91 29.10
N GLU A 206 2.27 19.93 29.95
CA GLU A 206 1.67 19.76 31.29
C GLU A 206 0.18 19.36 31.25
N ASP A 207 -0.55 19.73 30.19
CA ASP A 207 -1.99 19.49 30.08
C ASP A 207 -2.35 18.53 28.93
N VAL A 208 -1.51 18.42 27.92
CA VAL A 208 -1.78 17.62 26.71
C VAL A 208 -0.95 16.34 26.71
N ARG A 209 -1.64 15.22 26.53
CA ARG A 209 -1.04 13.91 26.26
C ARG A 209 -1.59 13.31 24.98
N VAL A 210 -0.86 12.36 24.39
CA VAL A 210 -1.22 11.71 23.14
C VAL A 210 -1.06 10.19 23.25
N ILE A 211 -1.97 9.46 22.64
CA ILE A 211 -1.83 8.02 22.39
C ILE A 211 -1.83 7.77 20.88
N LEU A 212 -0.95 6.87 20.43
CA LEU A 212 -0.83 6.48 19.02
C LEU A 212 -1.57 5.15 18.83
N LEU A 213 -2.48 5.11 17.85
CA LEU A 213 -3.16 3.89 17.42
C LEU A 213 -2.69 3.50 16.03
N ASP A 214 -2.68 2.21 15.72
CA ASP A 214 -2.33 1.72 14.38
C ASP A 214 -3.39 2.18 13.35
N ALA A 215 -2.96 2.89 12.31
CA ALA A 215 -3.84 3.50 11.32
C ALA A 215 -4.34 2.52 10.25
N ASN A 216 -3.90 1.26 10.26
CA ASN A 216 -4.23 0.26 9.25
C ASN A 216 -3.94 0.74 7.81
N HIS A 217 -2.85 1.51 7.65
CA HIS A 217 -2.48 2.14 6.38
C HIS A 217 -1.17 1.56 5.81
N CYS A 218 -0.02 1.95 6.37
CA CYS A 218 1.28 1.40 6.00
C CYS A 218 2.16 1.17 7.25
N PRO A 219 3.30 0.47 7.15
CA PRO A 219 4.15 0.21 8.31
C PRO A 219 4.53 1.50 9.07
N GLY A 220 4.14 1.57 10.35
CA GLY A 220 4.41 2.72 11.21
C GLY A 220 3.42 3.88 11.09
N ALA A 221 2.37 3.75 10.28
CA ALA A 221 1.31 4.76 10.19
C ALA A 221 0.43 4.76 11.44
N VAL A 222 0.14 5.94 11.96
CA VAL A 222 -0.60 6.10 13.22
C VAL A 222 -1.69 7.15 13.15
N ILE A 223 -2.75 6.88 13.92
CA ILE A 223 -3.75 7.84 14.34
C ILE A 223 -3.26 8.46 15.66
N PHE A 224 -3.38 9.77 15.79
CA PHE A 224 -3.10 10.49 17.03
C PHE A 224 -4.41 10.81 17.75
N LEU A 225 -4.58 10.31 18.98
CA LEU A 225 -5.64 10.76 19.89
C LEU A 225 -5.01 11.60 20.99
N PHE A 226 -5.29 12.90 20.95
CA PHE A 226 -4.87 13.86 21.96
C PHE A 226 -5.94 13.98 23.05
N HIS A 227 -5.49 14.09 24.30
CA HIS A 227 -6.33 14.37 25.46
C HIS A 227 -5.78 15.59 26.19
N GLU A 228 -6.58 16.66 26.22
CA GLU A 228 -6.35 17.85 27.02
C GLU A 228 -7.05 17.67 28.37
N GLN A 229 -6.25 17.40 29.40
CA GLN A 229 -6.70 16.78 30.64
C GLN A 229 -7.62 17.70 31.46
N ARG A 230 -7.24 18.97 31.64
CA ARG A 230 -8.00 19.95 32.44
C ARG A 230 -9.41 20.21 31.88
N LYS A 231 -9.55 20.21 30.55
CA LYS A 231 -10.84 20.38 29.86
C LYS A 231 -11.57 19.06 29.59
N ASN A 232 -10.92 17.93 29.86
CA ASN A 232 -11.36 16.61 29.44
C ASN A 232 -11.76 16.57 27.95
N ASN A 233 -10.93 17.17 27.11
CA ASN A 233 -11.19 17.38 25.69
C ASN A 233 -10.36 16.41 24.84
N PHE A 234 -11.00 15.73 23.89
CA PHE A 234 -10.35 14.75 23.01
C PHE A 234 -10.34 15.24 21.56
N VAL A 235 -9.16 15.21 20.93
CA VAL A 235 -8.96 15.59 19.52
C VAL A 235 -8.30 14.43 18.78
N LEU A 236 -8.91 13.99 17.69
CA LEU A 236 -8.41 12.87 16.88
C LEU A 236 -7.84 13.38 15.56
N HIS A 237 -6.65 12.94 15.19
CA HIS A 237 -6.09 13.15 13.86
C HIS A 237 -5.76 11.80 13.24
N THR A 238 -6.45 11.44 12.15
CA THR A 238 -6.33 10.08 11.59
C THR A 238 -5.01 9.84 10.88
N GLY A 239 -4.33 10.91 10.43
CA GLY A 239 -3.32 10.75 9.38
C GLY A 239 -3.99 10.14 8.15
N ASP A 240 -3.25 9.38 7.37
CA ASP A 240 -3.85 8.49 6.37
C ASP A 240 -4.19 7.16 7.05
N PHE A 241 -5.42 6.69 6.85
CA PHE A 241 -5.91 5.51 7.57
C PHE A 241 -6.94 4.71 6.76
N ARG A 242 -7.06 3.43 7.10
CA ARG A 242 -8.17 2.60 6.66
C ARG A 242 -9.00 2.17 7.86
N ALA A 243 -10.10 2.87 8.08
CA ALA A 243 -11.02 2.63 9.17
C ALA A 243 -11.53 1.18 9.17
N ASN A 244 -11.71 0.65 10.37
CA ASN A 244 -12.28 -0.66 10.65
C ASN A 244 -12.91 -0.63 12.06
N GLU A 245 -13.62 -1.69 12.43
CA GLU A 245 -14.29 -1.77 13.74
C GLU A 245 -13.30 -1.74 14.90
N ARG A 246 -12.14 -2.38 14.77
CA ARG A 246 -11.08 -2.34 15.79
C ARG A 246 -10.71 -0.91 16.18
N ILE A 247 -10.47 -0.04 15.20
CA ILE A 247 -10.11 1.37 15.45
C ILE A 247 -11.26 2.10 16.16
N VAL A 248 -12.51 1.85 15.74
CA VAL A 248 -13.69 2.45 16.38
C VAL A 248 -13.79 2.03 17.84
N ASP A 249 -13.64 0.74 18.13
CA ASP A 249 -13.73 0.18 19.47
C ASP A 249 -12.59 0.68 20.37
N GLU A 250 -11.35 0.73 19.85
CA GLU A 250 -10.19 1.28 20.55
C GLU A 250 -10.41 2.74 20.94
N VAL A 251 -10.87 3.58 19.99
CA VAL A 251 -11.15 5.00 20.26
C VAL A 251 -12.28 5.16 21.28
N ASN A 252 -13.40 4.45 21.11
CA ASN A 252 -14.53 4.51 22.04
C ASN A 252 -14.14 4.09 23.47
N SER A 253 -13.31 3.05 23.60
CA SER A 253 -12.76 2.60 24.88
C SER A 253 -11.90 3.68 25.54
N LEU A 254 -11.04 4.35 24.77
CA LEU A 254 -10.12 5.37 25.27
C LEU A 254 -10.82 6.66 25.70
N ILE A 255 -11.87 7.09 24.97
CA ILE A 255 -12.64 8.29 25.31
C ILE A 255 -13.69 8.04 26.39
N ARG A 256 -13.94 6.78 26.80
CA ARG A 256 -14.80 6.41 27.94
C ARG A 256 -16.19 7.06 27.90
N GLY A 257 -16.81 7.07 26.72
CA GLY A 257 -18.14 7.66 26.50
C GLY A 257 -18.17 9.18 26.32
N ASN A 258 -17.04 9.88 26.39
CA ASN A 258 -16.93 11.29 25.98
C ASN A 258 -17.07 11.45 24.46
N SER A 259 -17.29 12.68 24.01
CA SER A 259 -17.28 13.05 22.58
C SER A 259 -15.88 13.50 22.15
N LEU A 260 -15.52 13.24 20.89
CA LEU A 260 -14.37 13.84 20.23
C LEU A 260 -14.73 15.26 19.79
N SER A 261 -14.09 16.29 20.36
CA SER A 261 -14.42 17.67 19.98
C SER A 261 -14.11 17.96 18.52
N ILE A 262 -13.00 17.41 18.02
CA ILE A 262 -12.57 17.57 16.63
C ILE A 262 -11.95 16.26 16.13
N ILE A 263 -12.37 15.85 14.93
CA ILE A 263 -11.70 14.83 14.13
C ILE A 263 -11.11 15.48 12.87
N TYR A 264 -9.80 15.36 12.70
CA TYR A 264 -9.11 15.63 11.44
C TYR A 264 -9.05 14.33 10.64
N LEU A 265 -9.88 14.25 9.60
CA LEU A 265 -10.22 13.02 8.90
C LEU A 265 -9.50 12.92 7.55
N ASP A 266 -8.93 11.75 7.25
CA ASP A 266 -8.55 11.36 5.90
C ASP A 266 -9.80 11.25 5.02
N THR A 267 -9.89 12.12 4.02
CA THR A 267 -11.01 12.21 3.10
C THR A 267 -10.62 11.84 1.67
N THR A 268 -9.57 11.04 1.50
CA THR A 268 -9.05 10.59 0.20
C THR A 268 -10.15 10.01 -0.69
N TYR A 269 -11.02 9.17 -0.12
CA TYR A 269 -12.12 8.51 -0.82
C TYR A 269 -13.50 8.83 -0.23
N LEU A 270 -13.68 10.05 0.28
CA LEU A 270 -14.99 10.53 0.72
C LEU A 270 -15.87 10.85 -0.50
N ASN A 271 -16.28 9.79 -1.21
CA ASN A 271 -17.33 9.80 -2.21
C ASN A 271 -17.98 8.40 -2.31
N PRO A 272 -19.32 8.30 -2.32
CA PRO A 272 -20.09 7.05 -2.50
C PRO A 272 -19.63 6.10 -3.62
N HIS A 273 -18.97 6.62 -4.66
CA HIS A 273 -18.44 5.83 -5.77
C HIS A 273 -17.23 4.96 -5.39
N PHE A 274 -16.54 5.27 -4.29
CA PHE A 274 -15.37 4.53 -3.83
C PHE A 274 -15.77 3.40 -2.88
N LYS A 275 -16.04 2.25 -3.48
CA LYS A 275 -16.28 0.98 -2.78
C LYS A 275 -15.06 0.09 -2.95
N PHE A 276 -14.57 -0.47 -1.86
CA PHE A 276 -13.44 -1.40 -1.87
C PHE A 276 -13.82 -2.68 -1.14
N PRO A 277 -13.39 -3.84 -1.61
CA PRO A 277 -13.47 -5.07 -0.84
C PRO A 277 -12.62 -4.99 0.43
N ASP A 278 -12.96 -5.81 1.42
CA ASP A 278 -12.19 -5.96 2.65
C ASP A 278 -10.71 -6.30 2.35
N LEU A 279 -9.79 -5.69 3.11
CA LEU A 279 -8.36 -5.82 2.87
C LEU A 279 -7.88 -7.27 3.05
N SER A 280 -8.36 -7.94 4.09
CA SER A 280 -8.03 -9.34 4.37
C SER A 280 -8.56 -10.23 3.26
N LYS A 281 -9.79 -9.97 2.80
CA LYS A 281 -10.38 -10.72 1.67
C LYS A 281 -9.60 -10.55 0.38
N VAL A 282 -9.12 -9.34 0.08
CA VAL A 282 -8.25 -9.10 -1.09
C VAL A 282 -6.96 -9.90 -0.99
N CYS A 283 -6.33 -9.92 0.19
CA CYS A 283 -5.11 -10.68 0.42
C CYS A 283 -5.35 -12.18 0.23
N GLU A 284 -6.39 -12.72 0.85
CA GLU A 284 -6.79 -14.13 0.78
C GLU A 284 -7.03 -14.56 -0.67
N VAL A 285 -7.92 -13.88 -1.39
CA VAL A 285 -8.33 -14.24 -2.75
C VAL A 285 -7.17 -14.09 -3.74
N THR A 286 -6.30 -13.10 -3.56
CA THR A 286 -5.11 -12.95 -4.42
C THR A 286 -4.10 -14.07 -4.16
N ALA A 287 -3.93 -14.48 -2.90
CA ALA A 287 -3.07 -15.60 -2.54
C ALA A 287 -3.63 -16.94 -3.03
N ASP A 288 -4.95 -17.18 -2.91
CA ASP A 288 -5.66 -18.32 -3.50
C ASP A 288 -5.40 -18.38 -5.00
N PHE A 289 -5.57 -17.24 -5.67
CA PHE A 289 -5.35 -17.13 -7.10
C PHE A 289 -3.92 -17.49 -7.50
N ALA A 290 -2.92 -17.02 -6.75
CA ALA A 290 -1.52 -17.41 -6.96
C ALA A 290 -1.31 -18.94 -6.81
N SER A 291 -1.91 -19.56 -5.79
CA SER A 291 -1.86 -21.03 -5.58
C SER A 291 -2.45 -21.79 -6.77
N ILE A 292 -3.63 -21.37 -7.24
CA ILE A 292 -4.32 -21.96 -8.38
C ILE A 292 -3.47 -21.90 -9.66
N LEU A 293 -2.75 -20.80 -9.87
CA LEU A 293 -1.85 -20.66 -11.01
C LEU A 293 -0.66 -21.63 -10.96
N VAL A 294 -0.16 -21.92 -9.75
CA VAL A 294 0.90 -22.93 -9.54
C VAL A 294 0.36 -24.34 -9.75
N GLU A 295 -0.79 -24.67 -9.16
CA GLU A 295 -1.39 -26.01 -9.20
C GLU A 295 -1.85 -26.41 -10.61
N ASN A 296 -2.59 -25.52 -11.28
CA ASN A 296 -3.18 -25.83 -12.58
C ASN A 296 -2.26 -25.48 -13.76
N GLY A 297 -1.18 -24.73 -13.51
CA GLY A 297 -0.34 -24.17 -14.55
C GLY A 297 -0.99 -22.99 -15.27
N LEU A 298 -0.23 -21.92 -15.45
CA LEU A 298 -0.68 -20.67 -16.05
C LEU A 298 -1.29 -20.83 -17.46
N ASN A 299 -0.80 -21.80 -18.25
CA ASN A 299 -1.29 -22.06 -19.60
C ASN A 299 -2.72 -22.63 -19.63
N ASN A 300 -3.08 -23.47 -18.65
CA ASN A 300 -4.44 -24.02 -18.54
C ASN A 300 -5.43 -22.93 -18.12
N TYR A 301 -5.03 -22.04 -17.20
CA TYR A 301 -5.86 -20.90 -16.79
C TYR A 301 -6.16 -19.92 -17.94
N LEU A 302 -5.21 -19.72 -18.85
CA LEU A 302 -5.34 -18.76 -19.95
C LEU A 302 -6.07 -19.32 -21.18
N ASN A 303 -6.56 -20.57 -21.13
CA ASN A 303 -7.13 -21.28 -22.28
C ASN A 303 -6.23 -21.19 -23.53
N ARG A 304 -4.91 -21.28 -23.35
CA ARG A 304 -3.98 -21.37 -24.49
C ARG A 304 -4.04 -22.76 -25.08
N SER A 305 -5.08 -23.00 -25.89
CA SER A 305 -5.08 -24.05 -26.91
C SER A 305 -4.14 -23.65 -28.05
N SER A 306 -2.84 -23.47 -27.77
CA SER A 306 -1.83 -23.24 -28.79
C SER A 306 -0.95 -24.47 -28.92
N LYS A 307 -1.23 -25.21 -30.00
CA LYS A 307 -0.38 -26.18 -30.69
C LYS A 307 1.09 -25.75 -30.68
N GLN A 308 1.85 -26.26 -29.72
CA GLN A 308 3.28 -26.61 -29.79
C GLN A 308 3.75 -26.89 -28.36
N ARG A 309 3.53 -28.12 -27.90
CA ARG A 309 4.43 -28.66 -26.86
C ARG A 309 5.79 -28.82 -27.54
N SER A 310 6.82 -28.16 -27.03
CA SER A 310 8.18 -28.41 -27.48
C SER A 310 8.46 -29.92 -27.36
N ILE A 311 9.14 -30.51 -28.34
CA ILE A 311 9.61 -31.91 -28.30
C ILE A 311 10.38 -32.19 -27.00
N SER A 312 11.10 -31.20 -26.46
CA SER A 312 11.81 -31.30 -25.17
C SER A 312 10.89 -31.53 -23.97
N GLN A 313 9.62 -31.10 -24.04
CA GLN A 313 8.60 -31.32 -23.01
C GLN A 313 7.94 -32.70 -23.15
N TYR A 314 7.94 -33.28 -24.35
CA TYR A 314 7.49 -34.65 -24.62
C TYR A 314 8.54 -35.69 -24.22
N LEU A 315 9.82 -35.36 -24.38
CA LEU A 315 10.95 -36.22 -24.05
C LEU A 315 11.43 -36.09 -22.58
N GLY A 316 10.75 -35.29 -21.74
CA GLY A 316 11.08 -35.16 -20.31
C GLY A 316 12.40 -34.43 -19.99
N PHE A 317 13.01 -33.74 -20.96
CA PHE A 317 14.34 -33.12 -20.80
C PHE A 317 14.32 -31.65 -20.34
N SER A 318 13.16 -31.02 -20.19
CA SER A 318 13.05 -29.64 -19.69
C SER A 318 12.60 -29.62 -18.23
N GLN A 319 13.46 -29.13 -17.33
CA GLN A 319 13.05 -28.73 -15.98
C GLN A 319 11.95 -27.65 -16.11
N ILE A 320 10.74 -27.95 -15.60
CA ILE A 320 9.66 -26.96 -15.50
C ILE A 320 10.14 -25.89 -14.52
N LYS A 321 10.30 -24.65 -14.99
CA LYS A 321 10.74 -23.56 -14.13
C LYS A 321 9.54 -23.00 -13.36
N PRO A 322 9.73 -22.55 -12.12
CA PRO A 322 8.64 -22.02 -11.32
C PRO A 322 8.05 -20.73 -11.93
N ILE A 323 6.83 -20.39 -11.49
CA ILE A 323 6.22 -19.08 -11.74
C ILE A 323 6.81 -18.08 -10.74
N LEU A 324 7.25 -16.92 -11.23
CA LEU A 324 7.63 -15.80 -10.38
C LEU A 324 6.42 -14.90 -10.11
N PHE A 325 6.14 -14.64 -8.84
CA PHE A 325 5.13 -13.67 -8.40
C PHE A 325 5.81 -12.37 -7.97
N VAL A 326 5.44 -11.25 -8.59
CA VAL A 326 5.95 -9.92 -8.26
C VAL A 326 4.80 -9.08 -7.72
N VAL A 327 4.92 -8.61 -6.48
CA VAL A 327 3.99 -7.65 -5.89
C VAL A 327 4.63 -6.27 -5.96
N LEU A 328 3.99 -5.35 -6.68
CA LEU A 328 4.46 -3.97 -6.73
C LEU A 328 3.99 -3.19 -5.49
N SER A 329 4.88 -2.35 -4.97
CA SER A 329 4.64 -1.49 -3.81
C SER A 329 5.24 -0.10 -4.02
N TYR A 330 4.83 0.90 -3.26
CA TYR A 330 5.48 2.21 -3.27
C TYR A 330 6.84 2.17 -2.54
N SER A 331 7.18 3.23 -1.80
CA SER A 331 8.33 3.20 -0.88
C SER A 331 8.08 2.22 0.27
N ILE A 332 6.98 2.42 1.01
CA ILE A 332 6.38 1.52 2.01
C ILE A 332 4.90 1.33 1.69
N GLY A 333 4.29 0.26 2.19
CA GLY A 333 2.89 -0.10 1.92
C GLY A 333 2.78 -1.29 0.97
N LYS A 334 1.64 -1.97 1.03
CA LYS A 334 1.23 -3.18 0.28
C LYS A 334 1.92 -4.47 0.72
N GLU A 335 2.70 -4.44 1.80
CA GLU A 335 3.46 -5.60 2.27
C GLU A 335 2.55 -6.76 2.70
N HIS A 336 1.36 -6.51 3.28
CA HIS A 336 0.44 -7.60 3.69
C HIS A 336 0.02 -8.49 2.52
N LEU A 337 -0.19 -7.92 1.33
CA LEU A 337 -0.52 -8.70 0.14
C LEU A 337 0.63 -9.64 -0.24
N ALA A 338 1.86 -9.15 -0.21
CA ALA A 338 3.04 -9.95 -0.53
C ALA A 338 3.28 -11.04 0.53
N ILE A 339 3.05 -10.74 1.80
CA ILE A 339 3.11 -11.70 2.91
C ILE A 339 2.06 -12.81 2.71
N ALA A 340 0.82 -12.45 2.37
CA ALA A 340 -0.26 -13.42 2.16
C ALA A 340 0.06 -14.39 1.02
N ILE A 341 0.57 -13.88 -0.10
CA ILE A 341 0.99 -14.71 -1.24
C ILE A 341 2.17 -15.61 -0.85
N ALA A 342 3.21 -15.07 -0.21
CA ALA A 342 4.38 -15.84 0.21
C ALA A 342 4.01 -16.97 1.17
N LYS A 343 3.18 -16.68 2.19
CA LYS A 343 2.68 -17.68 3.13
C LYS A 343 1.87 -18.77 2.43
N ARG A 344 0.98 -18.40 1.51
CA ARG A 344 0.15 -19.38 0.79
C ARG A 344 0.98 -20.31 -0.06
N LEU A 345 1.97 -19.78 -0.76
CA LEU A 345 2.87 -20.53 -1.62
C LEU A 345 3.99 -21.24 -0.86
N LYS A 346 4.04 -21.11 0.48
CA LYS A 346 5.12 -21.62 1.34
C LYS A 346 6.52 -21.19 0.85
N SER A 347 6.61 -19.96 0.34
CA SER A 347 7.86 -19.35 -0.14
C SER A 347 8.35 -18.32 0.86
N GLN A 348 9.67 -18.10 0.90
CA GLN A 348 10.20 -16.85 1.44
C GLN A 348 9.75 -15.66 0.58
N LEU A 349 9.82 -14.46 1.16
CA LEU A 349 9.52 -13.20 0.49
C LEU A 349 10.83 -12.48 0.17
N TYR A 350 11.22 -12.48 -1.10
CA TYR A 350 12.41 -11.77 -1.56
C TYR A 350 12.19 -10.26 -1.61
N ILE A 351 13.09 -9.52 -0.97
CA ILE A 351 13.17 -8.07 -1.05
C ILE A 351 14.46 -7.68 -1.79
N PRO A 352 14.37 -7.00 -2.95
CA PRO A 352 15.56 -6.50 -3.64
C PRO A 352 16.41 -5.63 -2.73
N HIS A 353 17.74 -5.74 -2.83
CA HIS A 353 18.68 -5.00 -1.98
C HIS A 353 18.43 -3.48 -1.95
N THR A 354 17.98 -2.91 -3.07
CA THR A 354 17.61 -1.49 -3.18
C THR A 354 16.46 -1.09 -2.26
N LYS A 355 15.48 -1.97 -2.04
CA LYS A 355 14.35 -1.77 -1.12
C LYS A 355 14.66 -2.27 0.30
N TYR A 356 15.53 -3.27 0.44
CA TYR A 356 15.87 -3.88 1.73
C TYR A 356 16.43 -2.87 2.75
N GLN A 357 17.21 -1.88 2.30
CA GLN A 357 17.76 -0.83 3.18
C GLN A 357 16.69 0.02 3.88
N LEU A 358 15.52 0.15 3.25
CA LEU A 358 14.34 0.80 3.80
C LEU A 358 13.54 -0.18 4.66
N VAL A 359 13.31 -1.41 4.19
CA VAL A 359 12.57 -2.46 4.92
C VAL A 359 13.23 -2.80 6.25
N LYS A 360 14.56 -2.78 6.31
CA LYS A 360 15.30 -3.11 7.53
C LYS A 360 15.00 -2.18 8.72
N GLN A 361 14.39 -1.01 8.48
CA GLN A 361 14.00 -0.06 9.53
C GLN A 361 12.74 -0.49 10.30
N TYR A 362 12.00 -1.47 9.78
CA TYR A 362 10.74 -1.98 10.34
C TYR A 362 10.60 -3.51 10.19
N LEU A 363 11.70 -4.27 10.35
CA LEU A 363 11.72 -5.74 10.16
C LEU A 363 10.67 -6.49 10.99
N SER A 364 10.44 -6.05 12.23
CA SER A 364 9.47 -6.65 13.15
C SER A 364 8.02 -6.55 12.67
N TRP A 365 7.75 -5.76 11.63
CA TRP A 365 6.45 -5.73 10.97
C TRP A 365 6.21 -6.97 10.08
N PHE A 366 7.27 -7.69 9.69
CA PHE A 366 7.18 -8.94 8.96
C PHE A 366 7.20 -10.14 9.90
N PRO A 367 6.51 -11.25 9.55
CA PRO A 367 6.67 -12.52 10.25
C PRO A 367 8.14 -12.97 10.27
N GLU A 368 8.56 -13.54 11.40
CA GLU A 368 9.93 -14.03 11.58
C GLU A 368 10.30 -15.09 10.53
N GLY A 369 11.52 -15.02 10.01
CA GLY A 369 12.05 -15.95 9.01
C GLY A 369 11.47 -15.84 7.60
N LEU A 370 10.47 -14.99 7.36
CA LEU A 370 9.81 -14.88 6.06
C LEU A 370 10.69 -14.19 5.01
N LEU A 371 11.44 -13.16 5.39
CA LEU A 371 12.19 -12.33 4.44
C LEU A 371 13.49 -12.98 3.99
N THR A 372 13.83 -12.79 2.72
CA THR A 372 15.13 -13.18 2.15
C THR A 372 15.70 -12.09 1.24
N THR A 373 17.03 -12.05 1.13
CA THR A 373 17.77 -11.24 0.15
C THR A 373 18.41 -12.11 -0.93
N ASP A 374 18.17 -13.42 -0.91
CA ASP A 374 18.54 -14.34 -1.98
C ASP A 374 17.33 -14.60 -2.88
N HIS A 375 17.41 -14.18 -4.13
CA HIS A 375 16.33 -14.37 -5.11
C HIS A 375 16.19 -15.82 -5.55
N ASN A 376 17.18 -16.70 -5.34
CA ASN A 376 17.07 -18.12 -5.66
C ASN A 376 16.18 -18.88 -4.66
N SER A 377 16.10 -18.38 -3.43
CA SER A 377 15.34 -18.98 -2.33
C SER A 377 13.84 -18.65 -2.33
N SER A 378 13.35 -17.89 -3.31
CA SER A 378 11.99 -17.34 -3.29
C SER A 378 11.40 -17.22 -4.69
N ASN A 379 10.10 -17.50 -4.81
CA ASN A 379 9.31 -17.19 -6.01
C ASN A 379 8.30 -16.04 -5.79
N VAL A 380 8.39 -15.31 -4.67
CA VAL A 380 7.55 -14.14 -4.37
C VAL A 380 8.43 -12.93 -4.08
N HIS A 381 8.38 -11.92 -4.94
CA HIS A 381 9.23 -10.73 -4.87
C HIS A 381 8.38 -9.50 -4.53
N LEU A 382 8.75 -8.74 -3.50
CA LEU A 382 8.17 -7.42 -3.22
C LEU A 382 9.06 -6.33 -3.84
N VAL A 383 8.56 -5.69 -4.89
CA VAL A 383 9.34 -4.77 -5.72
C VAL A 383 8.75 -3.36 -5.67
N SER A 384 9.59 -2.33 -5.74
CA SER A 384 9.12 -0.94 -5.81
C SER A 384 8.54 -0.64 -7.20
N MET A 385 7.42 0.08 -7.25
CA MET A 385 6.79 0.61 -8.47
C MET A 385 7.70 1.56 -9.26
N HIS A 386 8.72 2.14 -8.63
CA HIS A 386 9.71 2.98 -9.29
C HIS A 386 10.84 2.19 -9.96
N THR A 387 10.87 0.86 -9.76
CA THR A 387 11.85 -0.01 -10.42
C THR A 387 11.52 -0.10 -11.90
N ASP A 388 12.56 -0.01 -12.74
CA ASP A 388 12.45 -0.40 -14.16
C ASP A 388 12.12 -1.89 -14.23
N LEU A 389 10.82 -2.18 -14.36
CA LEU A 389 10.30 -3.54 -14.29
C LEU A 389 10.79 -4.37 -15.47
N GLU A 390 10.90 -3.81 -16.67
CA GLU A 390 11.39 -4.55 -17.85
C GLU A 390 12.84 -4.99 -17.64
N LYS A 391 13.69 -4.07 -17.19
CA LYS A 391 15.09 -4.38 -16.86
C LYS A 391 15.19 -5.41 -15.74
N TYR A 392 14.42 -5.24 -14.66
CA TYR A 392 14.41 -6.17 -13.53
C TYR A 392 13.96 -7.58 -13.94
N LEU A 393 12.87 -7.69 -14.70
CA LEU A 393 12.35 -8.98 -15.15
C LEU A 393 13.28 -9.64 -16.18
N SER A 394 13.98 -8.88 -17.02
CA SER A 394 14.94 -9.43 -17.99
C SER A 394 16.06 -10.21 -17.30
N GLN A 395 16.54 -9.74 -16.15
CA GLN A 395 17.59 -10.39 -15.35
C GLN A 395 17.14 -11.73 -14.76
N LEU A 396 15.85 -11.89 -14.51
CA LEU A 396 15.25 -13.08 -13.90
C LEU A 396 14.62 -14.02 -14.95
N SER A 397 14.48 -13.57 -16.19
CA SER A 397 13.68 -14.24 -17.22
C SER A 397 14.18 -15.63 -17.62
N ASN A 398 15.45 -15.94 -17.35
CA ASN A 398 16.04 -17.26 -17.58
C ASN A 398 15.76 -18.26 -16.45
N MET A 399 15.33 -17.79 -15.27
CA MET A 399 15.10 -18.63 -14.09
C MET A 399 13.65 -19.08 -13.94
N PHE A 400 12.71 -18.38 -14.59
CA PHE A 400 11.27 -18.61 -14.43
C PHE A 400 10.57 -18.83 -15.78
N ASP A 401 9.57 -19.70 -15.81
CA ASP A 401 8.82 -20.00 -17.02
C ASP A 401 7.82 -18.89 -17.35
N SER A 402 7.24 -18.28 -16.32
CA SER A 402 6.28 -17.18 -16.44
C SER A 402 6.36 -16.26 -15.25
N ILE A 403 5.93 -15.02 -15.44
CA ILE A 403 5.99 -13.97 -14.43
C ILE A 403 4.58 -13.40 -14.25
N VAL A 404 4.10 -13.40 -13.01
CA VAL A 404 2.82 -12.83 -12.60
C VAL A 404 3.11 -11.58 -11.77
N VAL A 405 2.66 -10.43 -12.27
CA VAL A 405 2.85 -9.13 -11.63
C VAL A 405 1.51 -8.65 -11.08
N PHE A 406 1.40 -8.60 -9.77
CA PHE A 406 0.31 -7.94 -9.07
C PHE A 406 0.58 -6.45 -8.92
N LYS A 407 -0.38 -5.64 -9.34
CA LYS A 407 -0.40 -4.18 -9.27
C LYS A 407 -1.48 -3.76 -8.26
N PRO A 408 -1.13 -3.60 -6.97
CA PRO A 408 -2.09 -3.24 -5.94
C PRO A 408 -2.45 -1.76 -6.08
N THR A 409 -3.72 -1.47 -6.35
CA THR A 409 -4.21 -0.11 -6.59
C THR A 409 -5.60 0.07 -5.99
N GLY A 410 -5.82 1.13 -5.21
CA GLY A 410 -7.14 1.43 -4.62
C GLY A 410 -8.18 1.85 -5.66
N TRP A 411 -7.77 2.63 -6.67
CA TRP A 411 -8.69 3.24 -7.66
C TRP A 411 -9.24 2.30 -8.74
N THR A 412 -8.67 1.11 -8.93
CA THR A 412 -9.03 0.26 -10.09
C THR A 412 -10.41 -0.40 -9.97
N PHE A 413 -11.08 -0.27 -8.81
CA PHE A 413 -12.39 -0.87 -8.58
C PHE A 413 -13.57 -0.03 -9.11
N SER A 414 -13.37 1.23 -9.53
CA SER A 414 -14.47 2.09 -10.00
C SER A 414 -14.49 2.29 -11.53
N ASN A 415 -15.42 1.59 -12.19
CA ASN A 415 -16.06 2.12 -13.41
C ASN A 415 -17.43 1.48 -13.72
N GLN A 416 -18.13 0.90 -12.74
CA GLN A 416 -19.39 0.19 -12.97
C GLN A 416 -20.67 0.92 -12.54
N TYR A 417 -20.60 2.15 -12.01
CA TYR A 417 -21.81 2.93 -11.67
C TYR A 417 -21.99 4.18 -12.51
N ASP A 418 -23.26 4.39 -12.85
CA ASP A 418 -23.79 5.36 -13.79
C ASP A 418 -23.50 6.81 -13.36
N LYS A 419 -23.01 7.61 -14.32
CA LYS A 419 -22.74 9.05 -14.16
C LYS A 419 -24.03 9.86 -13.95
N SER A 420 -25.20 9.22 -13.98
CA SER A 420 -26.51 9.86 -13.89
C SER A 420 -27.05 10.00 -12.45
N TYR A 421 -26.52 9.29 -11.46
CA TYR A 421 -27.08 9.30 -10.09
C TYR A 421 -26.57 10.48 -9.28
N THR A 422 -27.28 11.59 -9.39
CA THR A 422 -27.01 12.77 -8.60
C THR A 422 -27.65 12.68 -7.21
N LEU A 423 -26.84 12.49 -6.17
CA LEU A 423 -27.24 12.52 -4.76
C LEU A 423 -27.49 13.97 -4.29
N TRP A 424 -28.32 14.75 -4.98
CA TRP A 424 -28.55 16.17 -4.63
C TRP A 424 -29.47 16.37 -3.41
N GLU A 425 -30.29 15.37 -3.06
CA GLU A 425 -31.28 15.48 -1.98
C GLU A 425 -30.79 14.76 -0.71
N ASP A 426 -30.81 15.46 0.42
CA ASP A 426 -30.29 14.95 1.70
C ASP A 426 -31.11 13.78 2.25
N CYS A 427 -32.44 13.77 2.06
CA CYS A 427 -33.32 12.66 2.48
C CYS A 427 -33.03 11.33 1.77
N LYS A 428 -32.39 11.37 0.59
CA LYS A 428 -31.92 10.17 -0.11
C LYS A 428 -30.58 9.67 0.43
N ARG A 429 -29.83 10.51 1.14
CA ARG A 429 -28.49 10.19 1.65
C ARG A 429 -28.54 9.47 2.99
N GLU A 430 -29.50 9.73 3.88
CA GLU A 430 -29.68 8.96 5.12
C GLU A 430 -29.95 7.47 4.82
N LYS A 431 -30.90 7.17 3.93
CA LYS A 431 -31.15 5.80 3.45
C LYS A 431 -29.91 5.16 2.81
N TRP A 432 -29.07 5.99 2.19
CA TRP A 432 -27.83 5.53 1.58
C TRP A 432 -26.79 5.13 2.63
N VAL A 433 -26.81 5.72 3.82
CA VAL A 433 -25.98 5.27 4.96
C VAL A 433 -26.36 3.84 5.34
N ASP A 434 -27.64 3.55 5.56
CA ASP A 434 -28.14 2.20 5.87
C ASP A 434 -27.74 1.17 4.81
N GLU A 435 -28.02 1.49 3.53
CA GLU A 435 -27.66 0.65 2.39
C GLU A 435 -26.16 0.40 2.34
N THR A 436 -25.36 1.41 2.63
CA THR A 436 -23.90 1.33 2.56
C THR A 436 -23.31 0.49 3.68
N LEU A 437 -23.76 0.73 4.91
CA LEU A 437 -23.35 -0.05 6.07
C LEU A 437 -23.73 -1.53 5.90
N SER A 438 -24.88 -1.80 5.29
CA SER A 438 -25.36 -3.15 4.98
C SER A 438 -24.73 -3.78 3.73
N SER A 439 -24.18 -2.98 2.80
CA SER A 439 -23.66 -3.50 1.53
C SER A 439 -22.32 -4.21 1.67
N GLU A 440 -22.16 -5.34 0.98
CA GLU A 440 -20.86 -5.98 0.80
C GLU A 440 -20.27 -5.65 -0.56
N THR A 441 -18.94 -5.54 -0.62
CA THR A 441 -18.21 -5.41 -1.89
C THR A 441 -17.53 -6.73 -2.19
N PRO A 442 -18.17 -7.63 -2.97
CA PRO A 442 -17.63 -8.96 -3.21
C PRO A 442 -16.32 -8.90 -3.99
N PHE A 443 -15.39 -9.77 -3.62
CA PHE A 443 -14.14 -9.97 -4.34
C PHE A 443 -13.86 -11.46 -4.44
N THR A 444 -13.79 -11.96 -5.67
CA THR A 444 -13.58 -13.38 -5.98
C THR A 444 -12.51 -13.52 -7.06
N ILE A 445 -12.02 -14.74 -7.27
CA ILE A 445 -11.00 -15.06 -8.28
C ILE A 445 -11.45 -14.64 -9.70
N ASP A 446 -12.76 -14.55 -9.96
CA ASP A 446 -13.29 -14.12 -11.26
C ASP A 446 -12.87 -12.68 -11.63
N HIS A 447 -12.54 -11.85 -10.63
CA HIS A 447 -11.98 -10.52 -10.85
C HIS A 447 -10.64 -10.58 -11.60
N PHE A 448 -9.87 -11.66 -11.44
CA PHE A 448 -8.62 -11.88 -12.17
C PHE A 448 -8.84 -12.51 -13.55
N LYS A 449 -9.87 -13.37 -13.72
CA LYS A 449 -10.18 -14.02 -15.01
C LYS A 449 -10.49 -13.02 -16.12
N ASN A 450 -11.09 -11.89 -15.74
CA ASN A 450 -11.46 -10.83 -16.67
C ASN A 450 -10.27 -9.92 -17.06
N GLN A 451 -9.10 -10.10 -16.44
CA GLN A 451 -7.90 -9.30 -16.71
C GLN A 451 -6.95 -10.06 -17.66
N ARG A 452 -7.16 -9.91 -18.98
CA ARG A 452 -6.41 -10.65 -20.01
C ARG A 452 -5.13 -9.95 -20.51
N ARG A 453 -4.47 -9.12 -19.69
CA ARG A 453 -3.29 -8.35 -20.13
C ARG A 453 -2.00 -9.12 -19.92
N SER A 454 -1.38 -9.55 -21.02
CA SER A 454 -0.05 -10.16 -21.04
C SER A 454 0.86 -9.49 -22.07
N GLN A 455 2.15 -9.48 -21.79
CA GLN A 455 3.22 -9.09 -22.71
C GLN A 455 4.26 -10.22 -22.70
N GLY A 456 4.21 -11.10 -23.71
CA GLY A 456 5.08 -12.28 -23.76
C GLY A 456 4.80 -13.27 -22.62
N ARG A 457 5.78 -13.47 -21.75
CA ARG A 457 5.72 -14.36 -20.56
C ARG A 457 5.34 -13.63 -19.26
N VAL A 458 5.00 -12.34 -19.35
CA VAL A 458 4.67 -11.48 -18.22
C VAL A 458 3.18 -11.17 -18.20
N TYR A 459 2.53 -11.42 -17.07
CA TYR A 459 1.10 -11.26 -16.86
C TYR A 459 0.86 -10.20 -15.80
N HIS A 460 -0.04 -9.26 -16.07
CA HIS A 460 -0.33 -8.17 -15.14
C HIS A 460 -1.76 -8.26 -14.62
N PHE A 461 -1.89 -8.29 -13.30
CA PHE A 461 -3.17 -8.27 -12.60
C PHE A 461 -3.24 -7.04 -11.69
N ASN A 462 -4.24 -6.20 -11.91
CA ASN A 462 -4.64 -5.17 -10.97
C ASN A 462 -5.36 -5.81 -9.79
N VAL A 463 -4.98 -5.40 -8.58
CA VAL A 463 -5.56 -5.89 -7.33
C VAL A 463 -6.19 -4.68 -6.62
N PRO A 464 -7.49 -4.70 -6.27
CA PRO A 464 -8.18 -3.58 -5.61
C PRO A 464 -7.80 -3.45 -4.13
N TYR A 465 -6.50 -3.28 -3.87
CA TYR A 465 -5.92 -3.15 -2.54
C TYR A 465 -5.79 -1.66 -2.17
N SER A 466 -6.73 -1.18 -1.36
CA SER A 466 -6.67 0.17 -0.78
C SER A 466 -6.09 0.13 0.63
N GLU A 467 -5.24 1.11 0.96
CA GLU A 467 -4.79 1.38 2.34
C GLU A 467 -5.46 2.65 2.91
N HIS A 468 -6.44 3.19 2.17
CA HIS A 468 -7.33 4.23 2.66
C HIS A 468 -8.74 3.68 2.78
N SER A 469 -9.49 4.28 3.69
CA SER A 469 -10.91 4.01 3.93
C SER A 469 -11.74 4.10 2.66
N SER A 470 -12.58 3.09 2.40
CA SER A 470 -13.71 3.23 1.47
C SER A 470 -14.74 4.23 2.01
N PHE A 471 -15.70 4.63 1.18
CA PHE A 471 -16.81 5.44 1.72
C PHE A 471 -17.59 4.69 2.81
N LYS A 472 -17.73 3.37 2.69
CA LYS A 472 -18.35 2.53 3.72
C LYS A 472 -17.54 2.59 5.02
N ASP A 473 -16.22 2.44 4.92
CA ASP A 473 -15.31 2.45 6.06
C ASP A 473 -15.40 3.81 6.80
N LEU A 474 -15.42 4.92 6.05
CA LEU A 474 -15.60 6.28 6.59
C LEU A 474 -16.99 6.47 7.22
N SER A 475 -18.05 5.95 6.60
CA SER A 475 -19.41 6.04 7.14
C SER A 475 -19.50 5.31 8.47
N LEU A 476 -19.04 4.06 8.52
CA LEU A 476 -19.00 3.24 9.73
C LEU A 476 -18.26 3.94 10.86
N PHE A 477 -17.08 4.48 10.56
CA PHE A 477 -16.26 5.21 11.52
C PHE A 477 -16.96 6.47 12.03
N SER A 478 -17.59 7.22 11.13
CA SER A 478 -18.19 8.52 11.43
C SER A 478 -19.53 8.42 12.16
N THR A 479 -20.29 7.35 11.96
CA THR A 479 -21.58 7.14 12.66
C THR A 479 -21.37 6.50 14.03
N LYS A 480 -20.39 5.58 14.18
CA LYS A 480 -20.14 4.85 15.45
C LYS A 480 -19.32 5.62 16.50
N LEU A 481 -18.65 6.72 16.15
CA LEU A 481 -17.88 7.55 17.10
C LEU A 481 -18.64 8.82 17.44
N LYS A 482 -18.76 9.19 18.72
CA LYS A 482 -19.33 10.49 19.11
C LYS A 482 -18.33 11.61 18.83
N TRP A 483 -18.73 12.62 18.07
CA TRP A 483 -17.89 13.76 17.75
C TRP A 483 -18.66 15.08 17.59
N ASP A 484 -18.01 16.22 17.80
CA ASP A 484 -18.65 17.54 17.70
C ASP A 484 -18.35 18.24 16.37
N LYS A 485 -17.11 18.11 15.86
CA LYS A 485 -16.69 18.66 14.56
C LYS A 485 -15.79 17.70 13.77
N MET A 486 -16.00 17.63 12.46
CA MET A 486 -15.09 16.99 11.51
C MET A 486 -14.40 18.02 10.61
N ILE A 487 -13.12 17.81 10.34
CA ILE A 487 -12.29 18.62 9.45
C ILE A 487 -11.66 17.67 8.42
N PRO A 488 -11.92 17.88 7.10
CA PRO A 488 -11.27 17.07 6.08
C PRO A 488 -9.81 17.49 5.93
N THR A 489 -8.95 16.55 5.60
CA THR A 489 -7.50 16.80 5.41
C THR A 489 -7.05 16.62 3.96
N VAL A 490 -7.89 16.03 3.11
CA VAL A 490 -7.60 15.71 1.70
C VAL A 490 -8.73 16.21 0.80
N ASN A 491 -8.44 16.51 -0.48
CA ASN A 491 -9.45 16.92 -1.47
C ASN A 491 -10.27 18.17 -1.09
N LEU A 492 -9.65 19.17 -0.46
CA LEU A 492 -10.33 20.36 0.09
C LEU A 492 -11.09 21.22 -0.95
N SER A 493 -10.80 21.05 -2.24
CA SER A 493 -11.62 21.63 -3.32
C SER A 493 -13.07 21.13 -3.31
N GLN A 494 -13.34 19.98 -2.70
CA GLN A 494 -14.64 19.34 -2.55
C GLN A 494 -15.25 19.54 -1.15
N TYR A 495 -14.72 20.48 -0.34
CA TYR A 495 -15.15 20.68 1.06
C TYR A 495 -16.67 20.75 1.25
N ARG A 496 -17.39 21.47 0.38
CA ARG A 496 -18.84 21.61 0.48
C ARG A 496 -19.58 20.27 0.42
N GLU A 497 -19.09 19.33 -0.37
CA GLU A 497 -19.71 18.02 -0.51
C GLU A 497 -19.36 17.12 0.69
N MET A 498 -18.12 17.20 1.18
CA MET A 498 -17.70 16.50 2.40
C MET A 498 -18.48 16.99 3.63
N ASP A 499 -18.67 18.30 3.77
CA ASP A 499 -19.43 18.94 4.85
C ASP A 499 -20.89 18.47 4.90
N ARG A 500 -21.51 18.21 3.73
CA ARG A 500 -22.84 17.61 3.67
C ARG A 500 -22.85 16.20 4.23
N TRP A 501 -21.89 15.35 3.84
CA TRP A 501 -21.78 13.99 4.38
C TRP A 501 -21.53 13.98 5.89
N PHE A 502 -20.71 14.90 6.40
CA PHE A 502 -20.53 15.03 7.85
C PHE A 502 -21.84 15.35 8.58
N LYS A 503 -22.67 16.26 8.04
CA LYS A 503 -23.99 16.56 8.63
C LYS A 503 -24.90 15.34 8.63
N ILE A 504 -24.94 14.60 7.53
CA ILE A 504 -25.78 13.39 7.40
C ILE A 504 -25.33 12.31 8.38
N TRP A 505 -24.02 12.05 8.49
CA TRP A 505 -23.52 11.10 9.49
C TRP A 505 -23.82 11.56 10.92
N LYS A 506 -23.80 12.88 11.17
CA LYS A 506 -24.16 13.44 12.48
C LYS A 506 -25.65 13.31 12.79
N GLU A 507 -26.51 13.54 11.81
CA GLU A 507 -27.96 13.34 11.91
C GLU A 507 -28.28 11.86 12.16
N TYR A 508 -27.67 10.96 11.39
CA TYR A 508 -27.80 9.51 11.55
C TYR A 508 -27.44 9.05 12.97
N GLN A 509 -26.29 9.49 13.48
CA GLN A 509 -25.86 9.19 14.86
C GLN A 509 -26.84 9.69 15.94
N ASN A 510 -27.54 10.79 15.70
CA ASN A 510 -28.48 11.34 16.69
C ASN A 510 -29.85 10.62 16.65
N ASN A 511 -30.13 9.88 15.57
CA ASN A 511 -31.40 9.18 15.35
C ASN A 511 -31.36 7.70 15.76
N GLU A 512 -30.17 7.11 15.93
CA GLU A 512 -29.91 5.82 16.59
C GLU A 512 -29.77 5.98 18.11
#